data_AF-A0A7X7C3G4-F1
#
_entry.id   AF-A0A7X7C3G4-F1
#
_cell.length_a   1.000
_cell.length_b   1.000
_cell.length_c   1.000
_cell.angle_alpha   90.00
_cell.angle_beta   90.00
_cell.angle_gamma   90.00
#
_symmetry.space_group_name_H-M   'P 1'
#
loop_
_entity.id
_entity.type
_entity.pdbx_description
1 polymer ?
#
loop_
_entity_poly.entity_id
_entity_poly.type
_entity_poly.pdbx_seq_one_letter_code
_entity_poly.pdbx_strand_id
1 'polypeptide(L)'
;MKHLLLSVLLLFSYALQMHAAPEGGVGNAEAAELIAKSKEIVFVNPEQAAYYATKAIQLLSIGNKSNQIDDQMTEAIFAHGLAEKLLGNFESSIKLLYDALEYVTPNNLKLKGEIHCLLGGVYCSLTDYNTAIGHNDKATSLFKTLGDSAAIATSYNSRGIIHYSLEEYNIAEKFLLQALSINRSLKSMKDVAANLNNLALYKGDFEKKFGFINEAIVINKKLNAQWALGENYNNLGKQYFYAKQYDNALRALSKAKDIATTLGAKELITDNYQYSSWVYAAAGDYKKAYESFVELNKLTSKLYSINKLRSVEQDISNKHLLNQKRAAERVEHEYEIKLLRLNIFILVVVFLLLVAVTFFLIKWYKRKKVMELINARYMLEQSDRLVAELKVRQQELELETAQSALISKRKEITAFAIFMQCRSELLDKIRDMIKEGYKMKEAKIVPHLKKINLFISQYQSTDMGDNTFLVSVEERNQEFLERLTKKHPDLTDGQKDLSLQLCINLSTKEISLLTGRSPKTINMNRYRLRKSLNLSSNESLSEYLQNI
;
A
#
# COMPACT_ATOMS: atom_id res chain seq x y z
N MET A 1 33.46 -7.04 -4.48
CA MET A 1 32.03 -7.21 -4.12
C MET A 1 31.74 -8.48 -3.31
N LYS A 2 32.23 -9.68 -3.66
CA LYS A 2 31.98 -10.91 -2.88
C LYS A 2 32.57 -10.90 -1.45
N HIS A 3 33.74 -10.29 -1.22
CA HIS A 3 34.33 -10.19 0.13
C HIS A 3 33.64 -9.18 1.06
N LEU A 4 32.97 -8.17 0.51
CA LEU A 4 32.24 -7.17 1.29
C LEU A 4 30.87 -7.71 1.76
N LEU A 5 30.23 -8.58 0.97
CA LEU A 5 28.99 -9.26 1.36
C LEU A 5 29.25 -10.31 2.44
N LEU A 6 30.39 -11.01 2.41
CA LEU A 6 30.73 -12.03 3.40
C LEU A 6 31.07 -11.41 4.77
N SER A 7 31.73 -10.25 4.80
CA SER A 7 32.02 -9.54 6.05
C SER A 7 30.77 -8.92 6.68
N VAL A 8 29.84 -8.40 5.87
CA VAL A 8 28.55 -7.88 6.36
C VAL A 8 27.64 -9.01 6.87
N LEU A 9 27.63 -10.18 6.23
CA LEU A 9 26.88 -11.36 6.71
C LEU A 9 27.49 -11.96 8.00
N LEU A 10 28.81 -11.97 8.13
CA LEU A 10 29.48 -12.41 9.38
C LEU A 10 29.21 -11.43 10.53
N LEU A 11 29.25 -10.12 10.29
CA LEU A 11 28.89 -9.10 11.28
C LEU A 11 27.40 -9.17 11.66
N PHE A 12 26.50 -9.48 10.74
CA PHE A 12 25.08 -9.69 11.05
C PHE A 12 24.84 -10.98 11.84
N SER A 13 25.60 -12.06 11.58
CA SER A 13 25.51 -13.30 12.36
C SER A 13 26.07 -13.15 13.78
N TYR A 14 27.15 -12.36 13.94
CA TYR A 14 27.74 -12.06 15.24
C TYR A 14 26.87 -11.10 16.06
N ALA A 15 26.18 -10.15 15.39
CA ALA A 15 25.20 -9.27 16.03
C ALA A 15 23.92 -10.01 16.46
N LEU A 16 23.49 -11.04 15.71
CA LEU A 16 22.37 -11.90 16.13
C LEU A 16 22.75 -12.84 17.28
N GLN A 17 24.00 -13.31 17.37
CA GLN A 17 24.47 -14.17 18.45
C GLN A 17 24.81 -13.41 19.75
N MET A 18 25.18 -12.13 19.70
CA MET A 18 25.34 -11.30 20.90
C MET A 18 24.00 -10.80 21.50
N HIS A 19 22.86 -11.04 20.84
CA HIS A 19 21.53 -10.73 21.38
C HIS A 19 20.85 -11.93 22.08
N ALA A 20 21.59 -13.03 22.28
CA ALA A 20 21.12 -14.24 22.95
C ALA A 20 22.14 -14.72 24.00
N ALA A 21 22.55 -13.84 24.92
CA ALA A 21 23.10 -14.27 26.20
C ALA A 21 21.95 -14.46 27.22
N PRO A 22 21.86 -15.61 27.92
CA PRO A 22 20.77 -15.89 28.84
C PRO A 22 21.02 -15.21 30.20
N GLU A 23 21.11 -13.88 30.25
CA GLU A 23 21.18 -13.16 31.54
C GLU A 23 19.87 -13.23 32.33
N GLY A 24 18.74 -13.52 31.66
CA GLY A 24 17.44 -13.71 32.32
C GLY A 24 17.31 -15.00 33.16
N GLY A 25 18.15 -16.01 32.92
CA GLY A 25 18.02 -17.31 33.60
C GLY A 25 18.54 -17.32 35.05
N VAL A 26 19.63 -16.60 35.31
CA VAL A 26 20.27 -16.57 36.64
C VAL A 26 19.53 -15.63 37.58
N GLY A 27 19.11 -14.46 37.09
CA GLY A 27 18.33 -13.49 37.88
C GLY A 27 16.97 -14.03 38.34
N ASN A 28 16.29 -14.81 37.49
CA ASN A 28 15.01 -15.44 37.85
C ASN A 28 15.19 -16.55 38.90
N ALA A 29 16.26 -17.35 38.83
CA ALA A 29 16.53 -18.36 39.85
C ALA A 29 16.85 -17.74 41.22
N GLU A 30 17.70 -16.71 41.26
CA GLU A 30 18.00 -15.99 42.52
C GLU A 30 16.75 -15.30 43.10
N ALA A 31 15.92 -14.71 42.25
CA ALA A 31 14.66 -14.12 42.68
C ALA A 31 13.71 -15.16 43.28
N ALA A 32 13.60 -16.36 42.69
CA ALA A 32 12.76 -17.43 43.23
C ALA A 32 13.22 -17.87 44.63
N GLU A 33 14.54 -17.98 44.84
CA GLU A 33 15.12 -18.31 46.14
C GLU A 33 14.81 -17.24 47.19
N LEU A 34 14.91 -15.95 46.82
CA LEU A 34 14.58 -14.84 47.72
C LEU A 34 13.09 -14.80 48.06
N ILE A 35 12.20 -15.10 47.11
CA ILE A 35 10.76 -15.22 47.36
C ILE A 35 10.50 -16.37 48.35
N ALA A 36 11.15 -17.52 48.15
CA ALA A 36 11.00 -18.67 49.05
C ALA A 36 11.47 -18.33 50.48
N LYS A 37 12.65 -17.70 50.61
CA LYS A 37 13.15 -17.20 51.90
C LYS A 37 12.18 -16.23 52.55
N SER A 38 11.68 -15.25 51.79
CA SER A 38 10.67 -14.30 52.28
C SER A 38 9.45 -15.02 52.85
N LYS A 39 8.85 -15.95 52.09
CA LYS A 39 7.67 -16.73 52.50
C LYS A 39 7.94 -17.59 53.75
N GLU A 40 9.14 -18.15 53.88
CA GLU A 40 9.54 -18.98 55.03
C GLU A 40 9.62 -18.16 56.32
N ILE A 41 10.27 -16.99 56.26
CA ILE A 41 10.54 -16.19 57.46
C ILE A 41 9.48 -15.13 57.75
N VAL A 42 8.45 -14.97 56.91
CA VAL A 42 7.46 -13.87 57.05
C VAL A 42 6.75 -13.84 58.40
N PHE A 43 6.53 -15.00 59.03
CA PHE A 43 5.93 -15.10 60.38
C PHE A 43 6.96 -15.18 61.51
N VAL A 44 8.26 -15.12 61.20
CA VAL A 44 9.35 -15.13 62.18
C VAL A 44 10.00 -13.75 62.27
N ASN A 45 10.28 -13.16 61.11
CA ASN A 45 10.82 -11.82 60.98
C ASN A 45 10.21 -11.14 59.73
N PRO A 46 9.03 -10.51 59.87
CA PRO A 46 8.36 -9.86 58.75
C PRO A 46 9.19 -8.76 58.09
N GLU A 47 10.03 -8.05 58.85
CA GLU A 47 10.90 -6.99 58.33
C GLU A 47 11.96 -7.56 57.37
N GLN A 48 12.63 -8.63 57.79
CA GLN A 48 13.59 -9.32 56.93
C GLN A 48 12.90 -10.01 55.74
N ALA A 49 11.66 -10.49 55.91
CA ALA A 49 10.88 -11.03 54.80
C ALA A 49 10.54 -9.97 53.75
N ALA A 50 10.16 -8.75 54.17
CA ALA A 50 9.95 -7.62 53.29
C ALA A 50 11.24 -7.23 52.54
N TYR A 51 12.39 -7.28 53.22
CA TYR A 51 13.69 -7.06 52.59
C TYR A 51 13.98 -8.07 51.47
N TYR A 52 13.79 -9.38 51.72
CA TYR A 52 13.99 -10.40 50.69
C TYR A 52 13.03 -10.25 49.51
N ALA A 53 11.76 -9.96 49.79
CA ALA A 53 10.77 -9.71 48.74
C ALA A 53 11.14 -8.48 47.90
N THR A 54 11.57 -7.39 48.54
CA THR A 54 12.05 -6.17 47.84
C THR A 54 13.25 -6.48 46.95
N LYS A 55 14.22 -7.26 47.44
CA LYS A 55 15.38 -7.67 46.63
C LYS A 55 14.96 -8.52 45.42
N ALA A 56 14.01 -9.43 45.60
CA ALA A 56 13.46 -10.22 44.49
C ALA A 56 12.76 -9.34 43.45
N ILE A 57 11.93 -8.38 43.89
CA ILE A 57 11.27 -7.40 43.00
C ILE A 57 12.31 -6.60 42.21
N GLN A 58 13.38 -6.13 42.86
CA GLN A 58 14.45 -5.39 42.19
C GLN A 58 15.15 -6.23 41.12
N LEU A 59 15.52 -7.47 41.42
CA LEU A 59 16.16 -8.37 40.44
C LEU A 59 15.26 -8.62 39.23
N LEU A 60 13.96 -8.89 39.46
CA LEU A 60 12.99 -9.11 38.40
C LEU A 60 12.75 -7.84 37.58
N SER A 61 12.75 -6.66 38.20
CA SER A 61 12.60 -5.38 37.50
C SER A 61 13.80 -5.04 36.59
N ILE A 62 15.01 -5.47 36.95
CA ILE A 62 16.23 -5.26 36.14
C ILE A 62 16.23 -6.19 34.91
N GLY A 63 15.71 -7.41 35.06
CA GLY A 63 15.58 -8.38 33.97
C GLY A 63 14.40 -8.10 33.02
N ASN A 64 13.37 -7.40 33.49
CA ASN A 64 12.10 -7.25 32.78
C ASN A 64 11.94 -5.83 32.20
N LYS A 65 12.47 -5.61 30.98
CA LYS A 65 12.36 -4.32 30.25
C LYS A 65 10.95 -4.02 29.70
N SER A 66 9.98 -4.90 29.92
CA SER A 66 8.61 -4.72 29.47
C SER A 66 7.66 -4.88 30.64
N ASN A 67 6.57 -4.11 30.69
CA ASN A 67 5.41 -4.33 31.56
C ASN A 67 4.70 -5.65 31.20
N GLN A 68 5.44 -6.77 31.20
CA GLN A 68 4.91 -8.09 30.95
C GLN A 68 4.42 -8.67 32.26
N ILE A 69 3.20 -9.19 32.15
CA ILE A 69 2.56 -10.08 33.10
C ILE A 69 3.55 -11.20 33.47
N ASP A 70 3.82 -11.35 34.76
CA ASP A 70 4.83 -12.27 35.30
C ASP A 70 4.37 -12.77 36.68
N ASP A 71 4.08 -14.07 36.77
CA ASP A 71 3.64 -14.69 38.02
C ASP A 71 4.74 -14.66 39.08
N GLN A 72 6.02 -14.71 38.70
CA GLN A 72 7.13 -14.67 39.63
C GLN A 72 7.28 -13.27 40.25
N MET A 73 7.16 -12.22 39.43
CA MET A 73 7.08 -10.83 39.90
C MET A 73 5.88 -10.65 40.82
N THR A 74 4.73 -11.19 40.42
CA THR A 74 3.50 -11.15 41.21
C THR A 74 3.69 -11.83 42.57
N GLU A 75 4.34 -12.99 42.64
CA GLU A 75 4.62 -13.70 43.88
C GLU A 75 5.55 -12.91 44.80
N ALA A 76 6.56 -12.21 44.24
CA ALA A 76 7.45 -11.34 45.00
C ALA A 76 6.69 -10.14 45.60
N ILE A 77 5.87 -9.47 44.79
CA ILE A 77 5.03 -8.35 45.24
C ILE A 77 4.02 -8.83 46.28
N PHE A 78 3.40 -10.00 46.09
CA PHE A 78 2.49 -10.61 47.06
C PHE A 78 3.18 -10.91 48.40
N ALA A 79 4.38 -11.51 48.37
CA ALA A 79 5.17 -11.78 49.57
C ALA A 79 5.54 -10.48 50.31
N HIS A 80 5.88 -9.42 49.58
CA HIS A 80 6.10 -8.09 50.16
C HIS A 80 4.81 -7.54 50.78
N GLY A 81 3.69 -7.56 50.05
CA GLY A 81 2.39 -7.11 50.56
C GLY A 81 1.96 -7.85 51.83
N LEU A 82 2.23 -9.16 51.93
CA LEU A 82 1.98 -9.95 53.13
C LEU A 82 2.86 -9.48 54.30
N ALA A 83 4.14 -9.26 54.07
CA ALA A 83 5.06 -8.78 55.10
C ALA A 83 4.66 -7.37 55.61
N GLU A 84 4.31 -6.45 54.70
CA GLU A 84 3.82 -5.11 55.06
C GLU A 84 2.54 -5.17 55.88
N LYS A 85 1.62 -6.08 55.55
CA LYS A 85 0.41 -6.32 56.38
C LYS A 85 0.81 -6.69 57.80
N LEU A 86 1.68 -7.70 57.99
CA LEU A 86 2.08 -8.16 59.32
C LEU A 86 2.84 -7.08 60.12
N LEU A 87 3.54 -6.18 59.44
CA LEU A 87 4.18 -5.00 60.04
C LEU A 87 3.17 -3.89 60.41
N GLY A 88 1.91 -4.04 60.00
CA GLY A 88 0.84 -3.07 60.19
C GLY A 88 0.84 -1.92 59.18
N ASN A 89 1.62 -2.03 58.10
CA ASN A 89 1.74 -1.04 57.04
C ASN A 89 0.67 -1.27 55.96
N PHE A 90 -0.61 -1.15 56.35
CA PHE A 90 -1.74 -1.55 55.51
C PHE A 90 -1.86 -0.81 54.18
N GLU A 91 -1.53 0.49 54.15
CA GLU A 91 -1.53 1.29 52.91
C GLU A 91 -0.53 0.74 51.87
N SER A 92 0.70 0.45 52.30
CA SER A 92 1.73 -0.14 51.45
C SER A 92 1.29 -1.53 50.95
N SER A 93 0.75 -2.34 51.86
CA SER A 93 0.20 -3.66 51.54
C SER A 93 -0.89 -3.59 50.46
N ILE A 94 -1.89 -2.70 50.61
CA ILE A 94 -2.95 -2.52 49.62
C ILE A 94 -2.37 -2.16 48.25
N LYS A 95 -1.48 -1.16 48.20
CA LYS A 95 -0.87 -0.71 46.95
C LYS A 95 -0.12 -1.85 46.24
N LEU A 96 0.73 -2.57 46.98
CA LEU A 96 1.46 -3.73 46.47
C LEU A 96 0.49 -4.81 45.95
N LEU A 97 -0.60 -5.09 46.65
CA LEU A 97 -1.54 -6.13 46.24
C LEU A 97 -2.35 -5.75 45.00
N TYR A 98 -2.72 -4.48 44.83
CA TYR A 98 -3.32 -4.01 43.58
C TYR A 98 -2.30 -3.99 42.43
N ASP A 99 -1.04 -3.64 42.69
CA ASP A 99 0.03 -3.79 41.71
C ASP A 99 0.19 -5.27 41.31
N ALA A 100 0.18 -6.21 42.27
CA ALA A 100 0.23 -7.65 41.99
C ALA A 100 -0.94 -8.11 41.10
N LEU A 101 -2.15 -7.59 41.28
CA LEU A 101 -3.30 -7.88 40.41
C LEU A 101 -3.11 -7.38 38.96
N GLU A 102 -2.26 -6.38 38.73
CA GLU A 102 -1.92 -5.93 37.38
C GLU A 102 -0.88 -6.83 36.70
N TYR A 103 0.04 -7.42 37.46
CA TYR A 103 1.12 -8.28 36.94
C TYR A 103 0.73 -9.77 36.84
N VAL A 104 -0.30 -10.22 37.54
CA VAL A 104 -0.68 -11.64 37.59
C VAL A 104 -1.21 -12.14 36.24
N THR A 105 -0.80 -13.34 35.83
CA THR A 105 -1.30 -13.91 34.57
C THR A 105 -2.81 -14.13 34.59
N PRO A 106 -3.52 -13.90 33.46
CA PRO A 106 -4.95 -14.10 33.37
C PRO A 106 -5.41 -15.48 33.86
N ASN A 107 -4.60 -16.51 33.58
CA ASN A 107 -4.87 -17.92 33.85
C ASN A 107 -4.43 -18.39 35.25
N ASN A 108 -3.58 -17.64 35.97
CA ASN A 108 -3.19 -17.99 37.33
C ASN A 108 -4.27 -17.56 38.33
N LEU A 109 -5.39 -18.27 38.29
CA LEU A 109 -6.56 -18.04 39.15
C LEU A 109 -6.22 -18.27 40.63
N LYS A 110 -5.23 -19.12 40.93
CA LYS A 110 -4.82 -19.41 42.30
C LYS A 110 -4.17 -18.20 42.93
N LEU A 111 -3.16 -17.63 42.28
CA LEU A 111 -2.45 -16.44 42.78
C LEU A 111 -3.38 -15.23 42.86
N LYS A 112 -4.28 -15.05 41.88
CA LYS A 112 -5.36 -14.05 41.96
C LYS A 112 -6.26 -14.23 43.19
N GLY A 113 -6.64 -15.47 43.48
CA GLY A 113 -7.44 -15.81 44.66
C GLY A 113 -6.69 -15.51 45.95
N GLU A 114 -5.40 -15.83 46.04
CA GLU A 114 -4.54 -15.54 47.19
C GLU A 114 -4.41 -14.03 47.43
N ILE A 115 -4.20 -13.24 46.37
CA ILE A 115 -4.14 -11.78 46.46
C ILE A 115 -5.47 -11.20 46.97
N HIS A 116 -6.60 -11.65 46.43
CA HIS A 116 -7.92 -11.22 46.92
C HIS A 116 -8.17 -11.64 48.37
N CYS A 117 -7.75 -12.84 48.77
CA CYS A 117 -7.85 -13.28 50.17
C CYS A 117 -7.05 -12.37 51.10
N LEU A 118 -5.84 -11.96 50.69
CA LEU A 118 -5.00 -11.07 51.47
C LEU A 118 -5.57 -9.65 51.53
N LEU A 119 -6.03 -9.08 50.41
CA LEU A 119 -6.77 -7.81 50.38
C LEU A 119 -7.97 -7.83 51.33
N GLY A 120 -8.76 -8.91 51.31
CA GLY A 120 -9.89 -9.08 52.24
C GLY A 120 -9.45 -9.02 53.71
N GLY A 121 -8.31 -9.63 54.04
CA GLY A 121 -7.71 -9.53 55.37
C GLY A 121 -7.26 -8.12 55.73
N VAL A 122 -6.63 -7.38 54.81
CA VAL A 122 -6.16 -6.00 55.05
C VAL A 122 -7.34 -5.04 55.25
N TYR A 123 -8.37 -5.12 54.40
CA TYR A 123 -9.58 -4.30 54.54
C TYR A 123 -10.36 -4.62 55.82
N CYS A 124 -10.36 -5.88 56.24
CA CYS A 124 -10.94 -6.27 57.53
C CYS A 124 -10.21 -5.60 58.70
N SER A 125 -8.87 -5.55 58.69
CA SER A 125 -8.09 -4.83 59.70
C SER A 125 -8.45 -3.34 59.70
N LEU A 126 -8.69 -2.75 58.52
CA LEU A 126 -9.08 -1.35 58.36
C LEU A 126 -10.56 -1.06 58.63
N THR A 127 -11.32 -2.03 59.16
CA THR A 127 -12.76 -1.91 59.47
C THR A 127 -13.70 -1.71 58.28
N ASP A 128 -13.18 -1.81 57.04
CA ASP A 128 -14.01 -1.84 55.84
C ASP A 128 -14.46 -3.27 55.53
N TYR A 129 -15.45 -3.72 56.29
CA TYR A 129 -15.95 -5.09 56.20
C TYR A 129 -16.67 -5.37 54.87
N ASN A 130 -17.28 -4.35 54.24
CA ASN A 130 -17.96 -4.52 52.96
C ASN A 130 -16.96 -4.86 51.85
N THR A 131 -15.88 -4.09 51.75
CA THR A 131 -14.80 -4.34 50.78
C THR A 131 -14.08 -5.65 51.11
N ALA A 132 -13.87 -5.95 52.40
CA ALA A 132 -13.31 -7.22 52.84
C ALA A 132 -14.14 -8.44 52.39
N ILE A 133 -15.46 -8.38 52.57
CA ILE A 133 -16.41 -9.41 52.10
C ILE A 133 -16.33 -9.54 50.58
N GLY A 134 -16.36 -8.43 49.84
CA GLY A 134 -16.30 -8.46 48.37
C GLY A 134 -15.03 -9.12 47.84
N HIS A 135 -13.88 -8.86 48.45
CA HIS A 135 -12.63 -9.54 48.10
C HIS A 135 -12.63 -11.03 48.50
N ASN A 136 -13.17 -11.36 49.67
CA ASN A 136 -13.30 -12.74 50.11
C ASN A 136 -14.25 -13.56 49.20
N ASP A 137 -15.34 -12.96 48.69
CA ASP A 137 -16.24 -13.58 47.71
C ASP A 137 -15.53 -13.86 46.38
N LYS A 138 -14.76 -12.88 45.87
CA LYS A 138 -13.93 -13.07 44.66
C LYS A 138 -12.94 -14.22 44.84
N ALA A 139 -12.20 -14.26 45.95
CA ALA A 139 -11.28 -15.34 46.27
C ALA A 139 -11.98 -16.70 46.33
N THR A 140 -13.09 -16.78 47.07
CA THR A 140 -13.88 -18.02 47.21
C THR A 140 -14.40 -18.51 45.87
N SER A 141 -14.87 -17.61 45.00
CA SER A 141 -15.34 -17.96 43.65
C SER A 141 -14.21 -18.54 42.80
N LEU A 142 -13.03 -17.93 42.83
CA LEU A 142 -11.85 -18.42 42.09
C LEU A 142 -11.43 -19.81 42.57
N PHE A 143 -11.35 -20.02 43.88
CA PHE A 143 -10.95 -21.31 44.44
C PHE A 143 -11.99 -22.41 44.22
N LYS A 144 -13.29 -22.07 44.20
CA LYS A 144 -14.35 -23.00 43.78
C LYS A 144 -14.20 -23.42 42.32
N THR A 145 -13.90 -22.48 41.42
CA THR A 145 -13.62 -22.80 40.01
C THR A 145 -12.43 -23.74 39.86
N LEU A 146 -11.42 -23.62 40.73
CA LEU A 146 -10.25 -24.49 40.76
C LEU A 146 -10.48 -25.83 41.47
N GLY A 147 -11.57 -25.99 42.23
CA GLY A 147 -11.77 -27.15 43.12
C GLY A 147 -10.77 -27.22 44.29
N ASP A 148 -10.10 -26.13 44.63
CA ASP A 148 -9.06 -26.09 45.67
C ASP A 148 -9.70 -26.03 47.06
N SER A 149 -9.89 -27.21 47.67
CA SER A 149 -10.52 -27.33 49.00
C SER A 149 -9.73 -26.65 50.11
N ALA A 150 -8.39 -26.62 50.02
CA ALA A 150 -7.55 -25.96 51.01
C ALA A 150 -7.73 -24.44 50.95
N ALA A 151 -7.73 -23.87 49.74
CA ALA A 151 -7.94 -22.44 49.56
C ALA A 151 -9.39 -21.99 49.87
N ILE A 152 -10.38 -22.85 49.64
CA ILE A 152 -11.76 -22.64 50.10
C ILE A 152 -11.82 -22.58 51.64
N ALA A 153 -11.14 -23.51 52.33
CA ALA A 153 -11.09 -23.50 53.80
C ALA A 153 -10.43 -22.23 54.35
N THR A 154 -9.34 -21.76 53.71
CA THR A 154 -8.72 -20.46 54.02
C THR A 154 -9.71 -19.31 53.85
N SER A 155 -10.49 -19.32 52.76
CA SER A 155 -11.50 -18.28 52.51
C SER A 155 -12.63 -18.28 53.55
N TYR A 156 -13.09 -19.46 53.97
CA TYR A 156 -14.05 -19.60 55.07
C TYR A 156 -13.47 -19.14 56.41
N ASN A 157 -12.20 -19.44 56.68
CA ASN A 157 -11.55 -18.93 57.88
C ASN A 157 -11.52 -17.39 57.88
N SER A 158 -11.12 -16.77 56.76
CA SER A 158 -11.15 -15.31 56.60
C SER A 158 -12.55 -14.73 56.72
N ARG A 159 -13.57 -15.37 56.12
CA ARG A 159 -14.98 -14.96 56.28
C ARG A 159 -15.42 -15.00 57.73
N GLY A 160 -15.02 -16.05 58.46
CA GLY A 160 -15.26 -16.18 59.89
C GLY A 160 -14.65 -15.03 60.70
N ILE A 161 -13.42 -14.64 60.40
CA ILE A 161 -12.76 -13.49 61.04
C ILE A 161 -13.51 -12.18 60.71
N ILE A 162 -13.93 -11.97 59.46
CA ILE A 162 -14.67 -10.77 59.07
C ILE A 162 -15.99 -10.65 59.86
N HIS A 163 -16.76 -11.73 59.96
CA HIS A 163 -17.99 -11.74 60.75
C HIS A 163 -17.73 -11.60 62.26
N TYR A 164 -16.59 -12.10 62.76
CA TYR A 164 -16.19 -11.83 64.14
C TYR A 164 -15.94 -10.32 64.36
N SER A 165 -15.27 -9.65 63.43
CA SER A 165 -15.02 -8.21 63.50
C SER A 165 -16.30 -7.37 63.35
N LEU A 166 -17.33 -7.91 62.69
CA LEU A 166 -18.70 -7.37 62.65
C LEU A 166 -19.52 -7.68 63.91
N GLU A 167 -18.95 -8.39 64.90
CA GLU A 167 -19.63 -8.87 66.11
C GLU A 167 -20.74 -9.92 65.85
N GLU A 168 -20.79 -10.50 64.66
CA GLU A 168 -21.74 -11.53 64.24
C GLU A 168 -21.23 -12.94 64.60
N TYR A 169 -21.03 -13.19 65.90
CA TYR A 169 -20.29 -14.36 66.39
C TYR A 169 -20.89 -15.73 65.96
N ASN A 170 -22.21 -15.83 65.82
CA ASN A 170 -22.86 -17.07 65.36
C ASN A 170 -22.51 -17.38 63.90
N ILE A 171 -22.45 -16.35 63.05
CA ILE A 171 -22.08 -16.48 61.63
C ILE A 171 -20.58 -16.80 61.53
N ALA A 172 -19.77 -16.11 62.34
CA ALA A 172 -18.34 -16.38 62.46
C ALA A 172 -18.07 -17.86 62.83
N GLU A 173 -18.73 -18.37 63.88
CA GLU A 173 -18.56 -19.77 64.32
C GLU A 173 -18.89 -20.76 63.21
N LYS A 174 -19.97 -20.53 62.46
CA LYS A 174 -20.37 -21.41 61.34
C LYS A 174 -19.26 -21.52 60.29
N PHE A 175 -18.72 -20.40 59.81
CA PHE A 175 -17.67 -20.40 58.80
C PHE A 175 -16.34 -20.98 59.34
N LEU A 176 -15.98 -20.67 60.58
CA LEU A 176 -14.77 -21.20 61.22
C LEU A 176 -14.85 -22.72 61.43
N LEU A 177 -16.01 -23.26 61.81
CA LEU A 177 -16.23 -24.71 61.93
C LEU A 177 -16.20 -25.40 60.56
N GLN A 178 -16.75 -24.78 59.51
CA GLN A 178 -16.63 -25.29 58.15
C GLN A 178 -15.17 -25.37 57.69
N ALA A 179 -14.39 -24.31 57.91
CA ALA A 179 -12.95 -24.30 57.63
C ALA A 179 -12.21 -25.39 58.43
N LEU A 180 -12.47 -25.50 59.72
CA LEU A 180 -11.87 -26.52 60.60
C LEU A 180 -12.17 -27.94 60.11
N SER A 181 -13.42 -28.23 59.73
CA SER A 181 -13.81 -29.54 59.22
C SER A 181 -13.03 -29.92 57.96
N ILE A 182 -12.91 -28.98 57.01
CA ILE A 182 -12.14 -29.21 55.79
C ILE A 182 -10.66 -29.41 56.13
N ASN A 183 -10.05 -28.53 56.92
CA ASN A 183 -8.63 -28.60 57.25
C ASN A 183 -8.26 -29.85 58.07
N ARG A 184 -9.14 -30.35 58.94
CA ARG A 184 -8.96 -31.65 59.62
C ARG A 184 -8.98 -32.81 58.61
N SER A 185 -9.90 -32.78 57.64
CA SER A 185 -9.95 -33.82 56.59
C SER A 185 -8.70 -33.82 55.71
N LEU A 186 -8.14 -32.62 55.44
CA LEU A 186 -6.90 -32.43 54.69
C LEU A 186 -5.64 -32.68 55.54
N LYS A 187 -5.79 -32.88 56.86
CA LYS A 187 -4.70 -33.02 57.84
C LYS A 187 -3.73 -31.84 57.84
N SER A 188 -4.20 -30.63 57.48
CA SER A 188 -3.39 -29.41 57.53
C SER A 188 -3.30 -28.91 58.98
N MET A 189 -2.30 -29.38 59.72
CA MET A 189 -2.14 -29.05 61.15
C MET A 189 -2.00 -27.54 61.38
N LYS A 190 -1.29 -26.83 60.49
CA LYS A 190 -1.14 -25.37 60.56
C LYS A 190 -2.50 -24.67 60.50
N ASP A 191 -3.34 -25.03 59.53
CA ASP A 191 -4.62 -24.37 59.33
C ASP A 191 -5.65 -24.79 60.38
N VAL A 192 -5.59 -26.05 60.85
CA VAL A 192 -6.39 -26.52 62.00
C VAL A 192 -6.11 -25.68 63.24
N ALA A 193 -4.84 -25.44 63.57
CA ALA A 193 -4.46 -24.60 64.71
C ALA A 193 -4.98 -23.16 64.57
N ALA A 194 -4.90 -22.59 63.37
CA ALA A 194 -5.45 -21.26 63.08
C ALA A 194 -6.98 -21.22 63.28
N ASN A 195 -7.72 -22.20 62.76
CA ASN A 195 -9.18 -22.25 62.93
C ASN A 195 -9.59 -22.41 64.41
N LEU A 196 -8.90 -23.27 65.16
CA LEU A 196 -9.14 -23.48 66.59
C LEU A 196 -8.88 -22.20 67.41
N ASN A 197 -7.79 -21.49 67.10
CA ASN A 197 -7.49 -20.20 67.71
C ASN A 197 -8.60 -19.17 67.44
N ASN A 198 -9.06 -19.08 66.18
CA ASN A 198 -10.10 -18.13 65.77
C ASN A 198 -11.46 -18.46 66.39
N LEU A 199 -11.78 -19.75 66.56
CA LEU A 199 -12.96 -20.18 67.30
C LEU A 199 -12.94 -19.71 68.77
N ALA A 200 -11.81 -19.27 69.29
CA ALA A 200 -11.67 -18.76 70.64
C ALA A 200 -11.53 -17.23 70.73
N LEU A 201 -11.87 -16.48 69.68
CA LEU A 201 -11.80 -15.02 69.68
C LEU A 201 -12.92 -14.33 70.47
N TYR A 202 -14.09 -14.95 70.61
CA TYR A 202 -15.27 -14.37 71.24
C TYR A 202 -15.67 -15.13 72.52
N LYS A 203 -16.50 -14.50 73.36
CA LYS A 203 -16.99 -15.08 74.60
C LYS A 203 -17.85 -16.32 74.31
N GLY A 204 -17.66 -17.38 75.08
CA GLY A 204 -18.48 -18.59 75.00
C GLY A 204 -18.24 -19.50 76.19
N ASP A 205 -18.61 -20.77 76.06
CA ASP A 205 -18.30 -21.80 77.05
C ASP A 205 -16.78 -21.89 77.27
N PHE A 206 -16.34 -21.58 78.49
CA PHE A 206 -14.91 -21.44 78.80
C PHE A 206 -14.14 -22.75 78.55
N GLU A 207 -14.69 -23.89 78.95
CA GLU A 207 -14.04 -25.19 78.78
C GLU A 207 -13.84 -25.53 77.30
N LYS A 208 -14.86 -25.32 76.46
CA LYS A 208 -14.77 -25.50 75.01
C LYS A 208 -13.71 -24.58 74.39
N LYS A 209 -13.72 -23.29 74.75
CA LYS A 209 -12.77 -22.29 74.20
C LYS A 209 -11.33 -22.57 74.65
N PHE A 210 -11.15 -22.93 75.91
CA PHE A 210 -9.87 -23.34 76.48
C PHE A 210 -9.33 -24.60 75.81
N GLY A 211 -10.19 -25.60 75.56
CA GLY A 211 -9.85 -26.80 74.80
C GLY A 211 -9.32 -26.49 73.41
N PHE A 212 -10.02 -25.63 72.66
CA PHE A 212 -9.58 -25.20 71.33
C PHE A 212 -8.23 -24.48 71.35
N ILE A 213 -8.04 -23.51 72.26
CA ILE A 213 -6.76 -22.78 72.35
C ILE A 213 -5.62 -23.71 72.75
N ASN A 214 -5.80 -24.61 73.70
CA ASN A 214 -4.75 -25.53 74.11
C ASN A 214 -4.36 -26.51 73.01
N GLU A 215 -5.34 -27.03 72.26
CA GLU A 215 -5.06 -27.85 71.07
C GLU A 215 -4.22 -27.05 70.06
N ALA A 216 -4.60 -25.79 69.77
CA ALA A 216 -3.83 -24.90 68.90
C ALA A 216 -2.41 -24.65 69.41
N ILE A 217 -2.22 -24.39 70.72
CA ILE A 217 -0.90 -24.20 71.34
C ILE A 217 -0.03 -25.45 71.19
N VAL A 218 -0.58 -26.63 71.44
CA VAL A 218 0.17 -27.90 71.31
C VAL A 218 0.62 -28.10 69.86
N ILE A 219 -0.26 -27.82 68.89
CA ILE A 219 0.09 -27.91 67.47
C ILE A 219 1.17 -26.87 67.12
N ASN A 220 0.98 -25.61 67.48
CA ASN A 220 1.90 -24.52 67.12
C ASN A 220 3.27 -24.65 67.80
N LYS A 221 3.36 -25.27 68.99
CA LYS A 221 4.63 -25.67 69.60
C LYS A 221 5.36 -26.71 68.77
N LYS A 222 4.67 -27.75 68.28
CA LYS A 222 5.27 -28.78 67.41
C LYS A 222 5.72 -28.21 66.07
N LEU A 223 4.99 -27.22 65.55
CA LEU A 223 5.32 -26.53 64.29
C LEU A 223 6.36 -25.41 64.47
N ASN A 224 6.79 -25.12 65.69
CA ASN A 224 7.64 -23.96 66.02
C ASN A 224 7.09 -22.62 65.51
N ALA A 225 5.77 -22.47 65.43
CA ALA A 225 5.10 -21.29 64.89
C ALA A 225 4.98 -20.18 65.94
N GLN A 226 6.05 -19.41 66.15
CA GLN A 226 6.13 -18.38 67.22
C GLN A 226 5.05 -17.31 67.12
N TRP A 227 4.78 -16.77 65.92
CA TRP A 227 3.71 -15.78 65.74
C TRP A 227 2.34 -16.32 66.19
N ALA A 228 1.97 -17.52 65.73
CA ALA A 228 0.71 -18.16 66.08
C ALA A 228 0.64 -18.50 67.58
N LEU A 229 1.77 -18.83 68.22
CA LEU A 229 1.83 -18.99 69.68
C LEU A 229 1.54 -17.68 70.42
N GLY A 230 2.09 -16.55 69.95
CA GLY A 230 1.77 -15.23 70.48
C GLY A 230 0.27 -14.93 70.42
N GLU A 231 -0.36 -15.18 69.27
CA GLU A 231 -1.81 -15.06 69.10
C GLU A 231 -2.58 -15.98 70.06
N ASN A 232 -2.16 -17.24 70.18
CA ASN A 232 -2.83 -18.20 71.08
C ASN A 232 -2.78 -17.72 72.54
N TYR A 233 -1.65 -17.21 73.01
CA TYR A 233 -1.52 -16.74 74.39
C TYR A 233 -2.30 -15.43 74.63
N ASN A 234 -2.38 -14.53 73.64
CA ASN A 234 -3.25 -13.35 73.71
C ASN A 234 -4.72 -13.78 73.85
N ASN A 235 -5.18 -14.70 73.00
CA ASN A 235 -6.54 -15.22 73.04
C ASN A 235 -6.83 -16.01 74.31
N LEU A 236 -5.83 -16.75 74.84
CA LEU A 236 -5.94 -17.41 76.12
C LEU A 236 -6.15 -16.39 77.26
N GLY A 237 -5.39 -15.30 77.24
CA GLY A 237 -5.56 -14.18 78.16
C GLY A 237 -6.98 -13.60 78.11
N LYS A 238 -7.49 -13.39 76.90
CA LYS A 238 -8.87 -12.91 76.66
C LYS A 238 -9.94 -13.89 77.18
N GLN A 239 -9.75 -15.20 77.01
CA GLN A 239 -10.71 -16.18 77.52
C GLN A 239 -10.68 -16.26 79.05
N TYR A 240 -9.50 -16.18 79.67
CA TYR A 240 -9.40 -16.07 81.13
C TYR A 240 -10.06 -14.80 81.67
N PHE A 241 -9.95 -13.67 80.95
CA PHE A 241 -10.68 -12.45 81.26
C PHE A 241 -12.21 -12.68 81.27
N TYR A 242 -12.76 -13.32 80.24
CA TYR A 242 -14.20 -13.64 80.22
C TYR A 242 -14.64 -14.56 81.36
N ALA A 243 -13.75 -15.47 81.79
CA ALA A 243 -13.95 -16.34 82.94
C ALA A 243 -13.68 -15.66 84.30
N LYS A 244 -13.35 -14.36 84.31
CA LYS A 244 -12.99 -13.57 85.50
C LYS A 244 -11.75 -14.09 86.26
N GLN A 245 -10.86 -14.81 85.57
CA GLN A 245 -9.61 -15.34 86.12
C GLN A 245 -8.45 -14.40 85.77
N TYR A 246 -8.40 -13.23 86.40
CA TYR A 246 -7.52 -12.13 85.99
C TYR A 246 -6.02 -12.45 86.13
N ASP A 247 -5.59 -13.18 87.17
CA ASP A 247 -4.19 -13.58 87.32
C ASP A 247 -3.73 -14.55 86.22
N ASN A 248 -4.61 -15.48 85.82
CA ASN A 248 -4.34 -16.38 84.70
C ASN A 248 -4.27 -15.60 83.38
N ALA A 249 -5.15 -14.61 83.21
CA ALA A 249 -5.15 -13.74 82.04
C ALA A 249 -3.82 -12.98 81.92
N LEU A 250 -3.35 -12.33 83.00
CA LEU A 250 -2.09 -11.60 83.00
C LEU A 250 -0.88 -12.51 82.73
N ARG A 251 -0.86 -13.74 83.27
CA ARG A 251 0.20 -14.72 82.98
C ARG A 251 0.24 -15.13 81.51
N ALA A 252 -0.93 -15.34 80.89
CA ALA A 252 -1.01 -15.65 79.47
C ALA A 252 -0.58 -14.45 78.61
N LEU A 253 -1.06 -13.25 78.94
CA LEU A 253 -0.70 -12.01 78.24
C LEU A 253 0.78 -11.67 78.37
N SER A 254 1.43 -11.95 79.51
CA SER A 254 2.88 -11.78 79.65
C SER A 254 3.65 -12.65 78.65
N LYS A 255 3.29 -13.93 78.52
CA LYS A 255 3.92 -14.84 77.55
C LYS A 255 3.72 -14.37 76.12
N ALA A 256 2.51 -13.90 75.79
CA ALA A 256 2.23 -13.34 74.47
C ALA A 256 3.07 -12.10 74.18
N LYS A 257 3.24 -11.21 75.17
CA LYS A 257 4.03 -9.98 75.04
C LYS A 257 5.51 -10.28 74.80
N ASP A 258 6.09 -11.24 75.50
CA ASP A 258 7.50 -11.64 75.33
C ASP A 258 7.78 -12.12 73.90
N ILE A 259 6.88 -12.98 73.38
CA ILE A 259 6.93 -13.47 72.00
C ILE A 259 6.76 -12.31 71.02
N ALA A 260 5.69 -11.52 71.16
CA ALA A 260 5.36 -10.43 70.25
C ALA A 260 6.45 -9.35 70.17
N THR A 261 7.10 -9.05 71.30
CA THR A 261 8.21 -8.09 71.37
C THR A 261 9.45 -8.62 70.65
N THR A 262 9.75 -9.92 70.79
CA THR A 262 10.88 -10.57 70.11
C THR A 262 10.69 -10.60 68.59
N LEU A 263 9.45 -10.75 68.12
CA LEU A 263 9.10 -10.77 66.68
C LEU A 263 8.93 -9.37 66.06
N GLY A 264 8.87 -8.30 66.87
CA GLY A 264 8.50 -6.97 66.38
C GLY A 264 7.05 -6.87 65.87
N ALA A 265 6.17 -7.77 66.32
CA ALA A 265 4.81 -7.95 65.81
C ALA A 265 3.84 -6.89 66.36
N LYS A 266 3.74 -5.73 65.71
CA LYS A 266 2.94 -4.59 66.19
C LYS A 266 1.45 -4.93 66.41
N GLU A 267 0.85 -5.75 65.56
CA GLU A 267 -0.54 -6.20 65.71
C GLU A 267 -0.73 -6.99 67.01
N LEU A 268 0.14 -7.98 67.28
CA LEU A 268 0.07 -8.79 68.51
C LEU A 268 0.32 -7.97 69.77
N ILE A 269 1.21 -6.97 69.70
CA ILE A 269 1.46 -6.03 70.80
C ILE A 269 0.21 -5.16 71.05
N THR A 270 -0.49 -4.75 69.99
CA THR A 270 -1.72 -3.94 70.07
C THR A 270 -2.82 -4.73 70.77
N ASP A 271 -3.08 -5.97 70.33
CA ASP A 271 -4.02 -6.89 71.00
C ASP A 271 -3.66 -7.12 72.46
N ASN A 272 -2.37 -7.31 72.75
CA ASN A 272 -1.88 -7.53 74.10
C ASN A 272 -2.18 -6.34 75.03
N TYR A 273 -1.92 -5.11 74.58
CA TYR A 273 -2.23 -3.90 75.36
C TYR A 273 -3.73 -3.72 75.55
N GLN A 274 -4.54 -4.01 74.54
CA GLN A 274 -6.00 -3.98 74.63
C GLN A 274 -6.50 -4.96 75.71
N TYR A 275 -6.10 -6.22 75.63
CA TYR A 275 -6.54 -7.24 76.58
C TYR A 275 -5.97 -6.99 77.98
N SER A 276 -4.74 -6.53 78.10
CA SER A 276 -4.15 -6.14 79.40
C SER A 276 -4.91 -4.98 80.02
N SER A 277 -5.30 -3.98 79.24
CA SER A 277 -6.12 -2.85 79.73
C SER A 277 -7.46 -3.33 80.29
N TRP A 278 -8.14 -4.24 79.59
CA TRP A 278 -9.40 -4.84 80.07
C TRP A 278 -9.21 -5.61 81.38
N VAL A 279 -8.17 -6.44 81.46
CA VAL A 279 -7.89 -7.25 82.64
C VAL A 279 -7.54 -6.39 83.84
N TYR A 280 -6.65 -5.40 83.69
CA TYR A 280 -6.29 -4.50 84.78
C TYR A 280 -7.48 -3.68 85.27
N ALA A 281 -8.32 -3.16 84.36
CA ALA A 281 -9.52 -2.43 84.72
C ALA A 281 -10.50 -3.31 85.51
N ALA A 282 -10.70 -4.56 85.09
CA ALA A 282 -11.58 -5.51 85.79
C ALA A 282 -11.00 -6.03 87.11
N ALA A 283 -9.67 -6.02 87.26
CA ALA A 283 -8.97 -6.32 88.51
C ALA A 283 -8.88 -5.12 89.47
N GLY A 284 -9.29 -3.91 89.04
CA GLY A 284 -9.26 -2.68 89.84
C GLY A 284 -7.93 -1.90 89.79
N ASP A 285 -6.94 -2.35 89.01
CA ASP A 285 -5.67 -1.63 88.80
C ASP A 285 -5.83 -0.59 87.67
N TYR A 286 -6.58 0.48 87.94
CA TYR A 286 -6.88 1.51 86.96
C TYR A 286 -5.64 2.24 86.44
N LYS A 287 -4.57 2.31 87.23
CA LYS A 287 -3.30 2.92 86.81
C LYS A 287 -2.68 2.13 85.65
N LYS A 288 -2.47 0.82 85.82
CA LYS A 288 -1.92 -0.02 84.76
C LYS A 288 -2.87 -0.18 83.58
N ALA A 289 -4.19 -0.15 83.83
CA ALA A 289 -5.19 -0.15 82.78
C ALA A 289 -5.04 1.08 81.86
N TYR A 290 -4.87 2.26 82.45
CA TYR A 290 -4.65 3.51 81.74
C TYR A 290 -3.30 3.54 81.01
N GLU A 291 -2.22 3.09 81.65
CA GLU A 291 -0.90 2.97 81.01
C GLU A 291 -0.97 2.06 79.76
N SER A 292 -1.63 0.90 79.87
CA SER A 292 -1.84 -0.03 78.75
C SER A 292 -2.70 0.61 77.64
N PHE A 293 -3.73 1.37 78.01
CA PHE A 293 -4.60 2.07 77.06
C PHE A 293 -3.86 3.21 76.32
N VAL A 294 -2.96 3.92 77.00
CA VAL A 294 -2.12 4.96 76.37
C VAL A 294 -1.18 4.34 75.33
N GLU A 295 -0.52 3.23 75.66
CA GLU A 295 0.33 2.52 74.69
C GLU A 295 -0.48 1.97 73.51
N LEU A 296 -1.67 1.42 73.76
CA LEU A 296 -2.61 1.03 72.71
C LEU A 296 -2.91 2.19 71.76
N ASN A 297 -3.27 3.37 72.26
CA ASN A 297 -3.59 4.53 71.42
C ASN A 297 -2.39 5.05 70.63
N LYS A 298 -1.18 5.02 71.21
CA LYS A 298 0.05 5.40 70.50
C LYS A 298 0.34 4.48 69.32
N LEU A 299 0.04 3.18 69.44
CA LEU A 299 0.23 2.20 68.36
C LEU A 299 -0.91 2.28 67.33
N THR A 300 -2.15 2.32 67.80
CA THR A 300 -3.36 2.38 66.97
C THR A 300 -3.38 3.63 66.09
N SER A 301 -3.00 4.80 66.61
CA SER A 301 -2.92 6.04 65.82
C SER A 301 -1.87 5.99 64.69
N LYS A 302 -0.82 5.18 64.85
CA LYS A 302 0.19 4.94 63.80
C LYS A 302 -0.26 3.90 62.77
N LEU A 303 -1.08 2.93 63.17
CA LEU A 303 -1.55 1.82 62.33
C LEU A 303 -2.78 2.19 61.49
N TYR A 304 -3.75 2.90 62.07
CA TYR A 304 -5.08 3.10 61.49
C TYR A 304 -5.35 4.54 61.06
N SER A 305 -4.43 5.21 60.37
CA SER A 305 -4.75 6.52 59.79
C SER A 305 -5.76 6.36 58.63
N ILE A 306 -7.04 6.17 58.98
CA ILE A 306 -8.19 5.94 58.08
C ILE A 306 -8.30 7.02 57.00
N ASN A 307 -7.90 8.26 57.33
CA ASN A 307 -7.89 9.37 56.37
C ASN A 307 -6.96 9.15 55.16
N LYS A 308 -5.99 8.22 55.23
CA LYS A 308 -5.15 7.84 54.09
C LYS A 308 -5.73 6.69 53.25
N LEU A 309 -6.62 5.87 53.80
CA LEU A 309 -7.23 4.77 53.05
C LEU A 309 -8.07 5.30 51.87
N ARG A 310 -8.90 6.31 52.11
CA ARG A 310 -9.73 6.92 51.06
C ARG A 310 -8.87 7.51 49.94
N SER A 311 -7.73 8.12 50.25
CA SER A 311 -6.81 8.62 49.22
C SER A 311 -6.16 7.47 48.44
N VAL A 312 -5.76 6.39 49.11
CA VAL A 312 -5.19 5.21 48.45
C VAL A 312 -6.18 4.56 47.51
N GLU A 313 -7.43 4.39 47.92
CA GLU A 313 -8.49 3.85 47.07
C GLU A 313 -8.82 4.76 45.89
N GLN A 314 -8.86 6.07 46.13
CA GLN A 314 -9.07 7.05 45.07
C GLN A 314 -7.92 7.01 44.05
N ASP A 315 -6.67 6.87 44.52
CA ASP A 315 -5.50 6.72 43.66
C ASP A 315 -5.54 5.42 42.85
N ILE A 316 -5.93 4.29 43.47
CA ILE A 316 -6.09 3.00 42.80
C ILE A 316 -7.20 3.09 41.74
N SER A 317 -8.35 3.67 42.08
CA SER A 317 -9.45 3.90 41.14
C SER A 317 -9.03 4.78 39.98
N ASN A 318 -8.30 5.87 40.24
CA ASN A 318 -7.76 6.76 39.22
C ASN A 318 -6.77 6.04 38.31
N LYS A 319 -5.89 5.20 38.88
CA LYS A 319 -4.93 4.38 38.14
C LYS A 319 -5.64 3.36 37.25
N HIS A 320 -6.66 2.68 37.74
CA HIS A 320 -7.47 1.75 36.94
C HIS A 320 -8.18 2.45 35.77
N LEU A 321 -8.77 3.62 36.02
CA LEU A 321 -9.39 4.43 34.96
C LEU A 321 -8.37 4.85 33.90
N LEU A 322 -7.18 5.29 34.33
CA LEU A 322 -6.09 5.66 33.41
C LEU A 322 -5.62 4.45 32.58
N ASN A 323 -5.46 3.29 33.22
CA ASN A 323 -5.06 2.07 32.56
C ASN A 323 -6.12 1.60 31.54
N GLN A 324 -7.41 1.74 31.87
CA GLN A 324 -8.51 1.46 30.95
C GLN A 324 -8.50 2.41 29.75
N LYS A 325 -8.26 3.70 29.96
CA LYS A 325 -8.10 4.68 28.86
C LYS A 325 -6.92 4.32 27.96
N ARG A 326 -5.74 4.04 28.53
CA ARG A 326 -4.56 3.61 27.77
C ARG A 326 -4.77 2.30 27.02
N ALA A 327 -5.58 1.38 27.56
CA ALA A 327 -5.94 0.15 26.86
C ALA A 327 -6.85 0.44 25.65
N ALA A 328 -7.84 1.33 25.81
CA ALA A 328 -8.69 1.76 24.71
C ALA A 328 -7.90 2.48 23.61
N GLU A 329 -7.01 3.41 23.99
CA GLU A 329 -6.11 4.11 23.06
C GLU A 329 -5.20 3.14 22.29
N ARG A 330 -4.68 2.11 22.97
CA ARG A 330 -3.88 1.06 22.30
C ARG A 330 -4.67 0.30 21.24
N VAL A 331 -5.94 -0.04 21.52
CA VAL A 331 -6.81 -0.73 20.56
C VAL A 331 -7.11 0.19 19.37
N GLU A 332 -7.33 1.48 19.61
CA GLU A 332 -7.54 2.49 18.56
C GLU A 332 -6.31 2.61 17.65
N HIS A 333 -5.11 2.78 18.22
CA HIS A 333 -3.88 2.80 17.45
C HIS A 333 -3.61 1.49 16.69
N GLU A 334 -3.96 0.33 17.28
CA GLU A 334 -3.82 -0.95 16.59
C GLU A 334 -4.74 -1.02 15.36
N TYR A 335 -5.94 -0.44 15.45
CA TYR A 335 -6.86 -0.30 14.33
C TYR A 335 -6.32 0.65 13.25
N GLU A 336 -5.79 1.81 13.63
CA GLU A 336 -5.14 2.76 12.71
C GLU A 336 -3.96 2.10 11.96
N ILE A 337 -3.12 1.36 12.68
CA ILE A 337 -1.99 0.62 12.10
C ILE A 337 -2.47 -0.45 11.11
N LYS A 338 -3.56 -1.18 11.44
CA LYS A 338 -4.16 -2.16 10.52
C LYS A 338 -4.65 -1.50 9.24
N LEU A 339 -5.33 -0.36 9.35
CA LEU A 339 -5.84 0.41 8.21
C LEU A 339 -4.70 0.94 7.33
N LEU A 340 -3.64 1.49 7.94
CA LEU A 340 -2.43 1.93 7.26
C LEU A 340 -1.74 0.79 6.50
N ARG A 341 -1.60 -0.39 7.14
CA ARG A 341 -1.03 -1.58 6.50
C ARG A 341 -1.84 -2.01 5.27
N LEU A 342 -3.17 -1.98 5.36
CA LEU A 342 -4.04 -2.30 4.23
C LEU A 342 -3.88 -1.29 3.09
N ASN A 343 -3.84 0.01 3.39
CA ASN A 343 -3.64 1.05 2.39
C ASN A 343 -2.29 0.91 1.67
N ILE A 344 -1.21 0.65 2.42
CA ILE A 344 0.12 0.39 1.84
C ILE A 344 0.07 -0.85 0.93
N PHE A 345 -0.60 -1.92 1.37
CA PHE A 345 -0.75 -3.14 0.57
C PHE A 345 -1.48 -2.88 -0.76
N ILE A 346 -2.60 -2.15 -0.72
CA ILE A 346 -3.36 -1.77 -1.93
C ILE A 346 -2.48 -0.94 -2.87
N LEU A 347 -1.72 0.02 -2.34
CA LEU A 347 -0.85 0.89 -3.14
C LEU A 347 0.25 0.09 -3.87
N VAL A 348 0.83 -0.91 -3.20
CA VAL A 348 1.80 -1.83 -3.81
C VAL A 348 1.16 -2.65 -4.93
N VAL A 349 -0.06 -3.17 -4.75
CA VAL A 349 -0.78 -3.92 -5.78
C VAL A 349 -1.09 -3.04 -7.01
N VAL A 350 -1.57 -1.81 -6.80
CA VAL A 350 -1.83 -0.85 -7.89
C VAL A 350 -0.55 -0.50 -8.63
N PHE A 351 0.57 -0.30 -7.92
CA PHE A 351 1.87 -0.05 -8.53
C PHE A 351 2.33 -1.22 -9.42
N LEU A 352 2.20 -2.45 -8.95
CA LEU A 352 2.53 -3.64 -9.74
C LEU A 352 1.65 -3.77 -10.99
N LEU A 353 0.36 -3.46 -10.89
CA LEU A 353 -0.55 -3.44 -12.04
C LEU A 353 -0.15 -2.37 -13.07
N LEU A 354 0.23 -1.17 -12.63
CA LEU A 354 0.73 -0.11 -13.53
C LEU A 354 2.02 -0.54 -14.26
N VAL A 355 2.94 -1.21 -13.57
CA VAL A 355 4.15 -1.78 -14.19
C VAL A 355 3.79 -2.85 -15.22
N ALA A 356 2.82 -3.72 -14.93
CA ALA A 356 2.36 -4.73 -15.89
C ALA A 356 1.68 -4.12 -17.12
N VAL A 357 0.84 -3.10 -16.93
CA VAL A 357 0.15 -2.38 -18.02
C VAL A 357 1.16 -1.65 -18.91
N THR A 358 2.11 -0.92 -18.32
CA THR A 358 3.17 -0.22 -19.07
C THR A 358 4.03 -1.20 -19.86
N PHE A 359 4.41 -2.33 -19.28
CA PHE A 359 5.10 -3.40 -20.00
C PHE A 359 4.27 -3.93 -21.19
N PHE A 360 2.98 -4.16 -21.00
CA PHE A 360 2.08 -4.63 -22.06
C PHE A 360 1.91 -3.60 -23.18
N LEU A 361 1.76 -2.31 -22.83
CA LEU A 361 1.68 -1.21 -23.79
C LEU A 361 2.96 -1.08 -24.63
N ILE A 362 4.14 -1.17 -24.01
CA ILE A 362 5.41 -1.16 -24.74
C ILE A 362 5.48 -2.34 -25.71
N LYS A 363 5.10 -3.54 -25.26
CA LYS A 363 5.09 -4.75 -26.10
C LYS A 363 4.10 -4.63 -27.26
N TRP A 364 2.91 -4.07 -27.00
CA TRP A 364 1.88 -3.83 -27.99
C TRP A 364 2.31 -2.78 -29.03
N TYR A 365 2.86 -1.65 -28.59
CA TYR A 365 3.38 -0.61 -29.48
C TYR A 365 4.52 -1.10 -30.37
N LYS A 366 5.47 -1.87 -29.81
CA LYS A 366 6.53 -2.52 -30.59
C LYS A 366 5.94 -3.47 -31.65
N ARG A 367 4.96 -4.30 -31.29
CA ARG A 367 4.29 -5.19 -32.25
C ARG A 367 3.57 -4.42 -33.36
N LYS A 368 2.87 -3.34 -33.02
CA LYS A 368 2.18 -2.49 -34.00
C LYS A 368 3.16 -1.88 -35.00
N LYS A 369 4.27 -1.30 -34.54
CA LYS A 369 5.33 -0.76 -35.41
C LYS A 369 5.94 -1.81 -36.34
N VAL A 370 6.15 -3.03 -35.83
CA VAL A 370 6.66 -4.13 -36.67
C VAL A 370 5.65 -4.48 -37.77
N MET A 371 4.35 -4.50 -37.47
CA MET A 371 3.31 -4.74 -38.49
C MET A 371 3.22 -3.61 -39.52
N GLU A 372 3.31 -2.34 -39.10
CA GLU A 372 3.37 -1.20 -40.02
C GLU A 372 4.57 -1.28 -40.95
N LEU A 373 5.75 -1.66 -40.44
CA LEU A 373 6.96 -1.87 -41.25
C LEU A 373 6.80 -3.02 -42.25
N ILE A 374 6.14 -4.11 -41.87
CA ILE A 374 5.86 -5.24 -42.76
C ILE A 374 4.92 -4.79 -43.89
N ASN A 375 3.84 -4.09 -43.57
CA ASN A 375 2.90 -3.59 -44.58
C ASN A 375 3.55 -2.56 -45.51
N ALA A 376 4.37 -1.65 -44.98
CA ALA A 376 5.11 -0.68 -45.79
C ALA A 376 6.07 -1.35 -46.78
N ARG A 377 6.80 -2.39 -46.34
CA ARG A 377 7.66 -3.19 -47.23
C ARG A 377 6.85 -3.89 -48.32
N TYR A 378 5.69 -4.45 -47.96
CA TYR A 378 4.80 -5.11 -48.91
C TYR A 378 4.29 -4.14 -49.98
N MET A 379 3.86 -2.93 -49.59
CA MET A 379 3.40 -1.91 -50.55
C MET A 379 4.53 -1.41 -51.46
N LEU A 380 5.75 -1.28 -50.92
CA LEU A 380 6.92 -0.87 -51.70
C LEU A 380 7.26 -1.93 -52.76
N GLU A 381 7.20 -3.21 -52.39
CA GLU A 381 7.41 -4.31 -53.34
C GLU A 381 6.36 -4.32 -54.47
N GLN A 382 5.09 -4.02 -54.17
CA GLN A 382 4.06 -3.90 -55.20
C GLN A 382 4.29 -2.70 -56.13
N SER A 383 4.69 -1.56 -55.57
CA SER A 383 5.01 -0.37 -56.35
C SER A 383 6.17 -0.63 -57.32
N ASP A 384 7.22 -1.31 -56.87
CA ASP A 384 8.37 -1.64 -57.73
C ASP A 384 7.97 -2.55 -58.91
N ARG A 385 7.06 -3.50 -58.68
CA ARG A 385 6.51 -4.36 -59.75
C ARG A 385 5.72 -3.56 -60.78
N LEU A 386 4.85 -2.66 -60.34
CA LEU A 386 4.06 -1.80 -61.23
C LEU A 386 4.95 -0.85 -62.04
N VAL A 387 5.98 -0.28 -61.43
CA VAL A 387 6.96 0.57 -62.14
C VAL A 387 7.72 -0.24 -63.19
N ALA A 388 8.08 -1.49 -62.90
CA ALA A 388 8.72 -2.36 -63.88
C ALA A 388 7.79 -2.66 -65.07
N GLU A 389 6.51 -2.96 -64.81
CA GLU A 389 5.51 -3.21 -65.84
C GLU A 389 5.26 -1.98 -66.74
N LEU A 390 5.10 -0.80 -66.13
CA LEU A 390 4.91 0.46 -66.86
C LEU A 390 6.11 0.81 -67.74
N LYS A 391 7.34 0.54 -67.27
CA LYS A 391 8.55 0.75 -68.09
C LYS A 391 8.57 -0.11 -69.35
N VAL A 392 8.13 -1.38 -69.25
CA VAL A 392 8.02 -2.27 -70.41
C VAL A 392 6.95 -1.75 -71.37
N ARG A 393 5.78 -1.36 -70.85
CA ARG A 393 4.68 -0.79 -71.65
C ARG A 393 5.09 0.49 -72.40
N GLN A 394 5.88 1.35 -71.76
CA GLN A 394 6.38 2.58 -72.38
C GLN A 394 7.28 2.28 -73.58
N GLN A 395 8.17 1.29 -73.47
CA GLN A 395 9.05 0.90 -74.58
C GLN A 395 8.27 0.35 -75.78
N GLU A 396 7.18 -0.39 -75.54
CA GLU A 396 6.29 -0.87 -76.61
C GLU A 396 5.60 0.29 -77.36
N LEU A 397 5.12 1.30 -76.62
CA LEU A 397 4.42 2.45 -77.19
C LEU A 397 5.36 3.37 -78.00
N GLU A 398 6.59 3.57 -77.54
CA GLU A 398 7.62 4.31 -78.26
C GLU A 398 7.98 3.63 -79.60
N LEU A 399 7.97 2.29 -79.65
CA LEU A 399 8.21 1.53 -80.88
C LEU A 399 7.05 1.68 -81.89
N GLU A 400 5.80 1.65 -81.42
CA GLU A 400 4.61 1.76 -82.27
C GLU A 400 4.45 3.16 -82.88
N THR A 401 4.72 4.20 -82.09
CA THR A 401 4.68 5.60 -82.57
C THR A 401 5.74 5.88 -83.64
N ALA A 402 6.97 5.36 -83.48
CA ALA A 402 8.01 5.49 -84.50
C ALA A 402 7.65 4.83 -85.83
N GLN A 403 6.97 3.67 -85.79
CA GLN A 403 6.54 2.95 -87.00
C GLN A 403 5.45 3.70 -87.76
N SER A 404 4.45 4.25 -87.05
CA SER A 404 3.35 5.00 -87.68
C SER A 404 3.83 6.30 -88.36
N ALA A 405 4.81 7.00 -87.77
CA ALA A 405 5.40 8.21 -88.35
C ALA A 405 6.11 7.95 -89.70
N LEU A 406 6.84 6.83 -89.80
CA LEU A 406 7.51 6.42 -91.05
C LEU A 406 6.53 6.10 -92.16
N ILE A 407 5.39 5.48 -91.83
CA ILE A 407 4.35 5.14 -92.79
C ILE A 407 3.69 6.41 -93.37
N SER A 408 3.46 7.43 -92.53
CA SER A 408 2.88 8.71 -92.95
C SER A 408 3.76 9.45 -93.97
N LYS A 409 5.07 9.59 -93.66
CA LYS A 409 6.02 10.30 -94.54
C LYS A 409 6.19 9.63 -95.91
N ARG A 410 6.10 8.31 -95.97
CA ARG A 410 6.19 7.55 -97.22
C ARG A 410 4.99 7.78 -98.14
N LYS A 411 3.79 7.98 -97.57
CA LYS A 411 2.57 8.29 -98.34
C LYS A 411 2.63 9.70 -98.97
N GLU A 412 3.12 10.69 -98.23
CA GLU A 412 3.27 12.07 -98.74
C GLU A 412 4.18 12.15 -99.97
N ILE A 413 5.34 11.47 -99.91
CA ILE A 413 6.33 11.49 -101.00
C ILE A 413 5.79 10.78 -102.26
N THR A 414 5.07 9.67 -102.07
CA THR A 414 4.54 8.87 -103.18
C THR A 414 3.46 9.63 -103.95
N ALA A 415 2.56 10.34 -103.25
CA ALA A 415 1.52 11.15 -103.87
C ALA A 415 2.10 12.32 -104.69
N PHE A 416 3.13 12.98 -104.16
CA PHE A 416 3.81 14.07 -104.86
C PHE A 416 4.52 13.61 -106.14
N ALA A 417 5.16 12.43 -106.13
CA ALA A 417 5.80 11.86 -107.31
C ALA A 417 4.80 11.53 -108.43
N ILE A 418 3.62 10.97 -108.08
CA ILE A 418 2.55 10.65 -109.03
C ILE A 418 2.01 11.93 -109.70
N PHE A 419 1.77 12.98 -108.91
CA PHE A 419 1.32 14.28 -109.42
C PHE A 419 2.29 14.88 -110.45
N MET A 420 3.60 14.84 -110.14
CA MET A 420 4.63 15.35 -111.05
C MET A 420 4.70 14.56 -112.36
N GLN A 421 4.51 13.24 -112.29
CA GLN A 421 4.56 12.38 -113.46
C GLN A 421 3.38 12.62 -114.42
N CYS A 422 2.15 12.74 -113.90
CA CYS A 422 0.98 13.06 -114.72
C CYS A 422 1.13 14.42 -115.45
N ARG A 423 1.78 15.38 -114.80
CA ARG A 423 2.02 16.70 -115.40
C ARG A 423 3.09 16.66 -116.50
N SER A 424 4.12 15.81 -116.35
CA SER A 424 5.09 15.58 -117.42
C SER A 424 4.43 14.93 -118.65
N GLU A 425 3.59 13.92 -118.45
CA GLU A 425 2.88 13.24 -119.54
C GLU A 425 1.93 14.15 -120.32
N LEU A 426 1.23 15.07 -119.63
CA LEU A 426 0.44 16.11 -120.31
C LEU A 426 1.31 16.96 -121.23
N LEU A 427 2.43 17.45 -120.72
CA LEU A 427 3.33 18.32 -121.48
C LEU A 427 3.95 17.58 -122.68
N ASP A 428 4.27 16.30 -122.52
CA ASP A 428 4.75 15.46 -123.61
C ASP A 428 3.66 15.24 -124.67
N LYS A 429 2.42 14.93 -124.27
CA LYS A 429 1.30 14.80 -125.22
C LYS A 429 0.98 16.09 -125.98
N ILE A 430 0.97 17.24 -125.30
CA ILE A 430 0.77 18.54 -125.98
C ILE A 430 1.90 18.78 -126.97
N ARG A 431 3.15 18.48 -126.60
CA ARG A 431 4.31 18.61 -127.48
C ARG A 431 4.18 17.71 -128.71
N ASP A 432 3.72 16.48 -128.55
CA ASP A 432 3.52 15.56 -129.66
C ASP A 432 2.37 15.99 -130.57
N MET A 433 1.25 16.45 -130.01
CA MET A 433 0.16 17.02 -130.80
C MET A 433 0.60 18.26 -131.59
N ILE A 434 1.48 19.10 -131.04
CA ILE A 434 2.09 20.23 -131.77
C ILE A 434 2.99 19.73 -132.90
N LYS A 435 3.82 18.71 -132.65
CA LYS A 435 4.69 18.10 -133.67
C LYS A 435 3.89 17.51 -134.83
N GLU A 436 2.74 16.88 -134.55
CA GLU A 436 1.84 16.39 -135.59
C GLU A 436 1.31 17.53 -136.46
N GLY A 437 0.99 18.68 -135.86
CA GLY A 437 0.54 19.88 -136.56
C GLY A 437 1.55 20.38 -137.62
N TYR A 438 2.86 20.28 -137.36
CA TYR A 438 3.90 20.68 -138.33
C TYR A 438 3.88 19.86 -139.63
N LYS A 439 3.24 18.69 -139.64
CA LYS A 439 3.18 17.80 -140.82
C LYS A 439 1.86 17.88 -141.58
N MET A 440 0.94 18.77 -141.19
CA MET A 440 -0.40 18.87 -141.78
C MET A 440 -0.50 19.95 -142.86
N LYS A 441 -1.33 19.71 -143.89
CA LYS A 441 -1.65 20.69 -144.94
C LYS A 441 -2.53 21.82 -144.37
N GLU A 442 -2.32 23.06 -144.83
CA GLU A 442 -2.88 24.32 -144.27
C GLU A 442 -4.37 24.27 -143.89
N ALA A 443 -5.23 23.68 -144.73
CA ALA A 443 -6.66 23.59 -144.47
C ALA A 443 -7.05 22.78 -143.21
N LYS A 444 -6.17 21.91 -142.69
CA LYS A 444 -6.42 21.06 -141.51
C LYS A 444 -5.76 21.57 -140.22
N ILE A 445 -4.96 22.63 -140.28
CA ILE A 445 -4.23 23.16 -139.12
C ILE A 445 -5.20 23.79 -138.10
N VAL A 446 -6.15 24.61 -138.55
CA VAL A 446 -7.10 25.30 -137.65
C VAL A 446 -7.97 24.31 -136.86
N PRO A 447 -8.55 23.24 -137.46
CA PRO A 447 -9.22 22.18 -136.71
C PRO A 447 -8.30 21.48 -135.69
N HIS A 448 -7.03 21.24 -136.03
CA HIS A 448 -6.08 20.58 -135.12
C HIS A 448 -5.68 21.49 -133.95
N LEU A 449 -5.50 22.79 -134.18
CA LEU A 449 -5.30 23.77 -133.12
C LEU A 449 -6.51 23.86 -132.19
N LYS A 450 -7.74 23.80 -132.73
CA LYS A 450 -8.95 23.69 -131.90
C LYS A 450 -8.97 22.40 -131.08
N LYS A 451 -8.46 21.28 -131.61
CA LYS A 451 -8.34 20.00 -130.91
C LYS A 451 -7.28 20.02 -129.80
N ILE A 452 -6.14 20.67 -130.03
CA ILE A 452 -5.13 20.93 -128.99
C ILE A 452 -5.74 21.82 -127.89
N ASN A 453 -6.42 22.89 -128.28
CA ASN A 453 -7.08 23.77 -127.31
C ASN A 453 -8.18 23.02 -126.54
N LEU A 454 -8.96 22.15 -127.19
CA LEU A 454 -9.94 21.29 -126.53
C LEU A 454 -9.28 20.30 -125.55
N PHE A 455 -8.12 19.72 -125.90
CA PHE A 455 -7.38 18.82 -125.00
C PHE A 455 -6.84 19.57 -123.78
N ILE A 456 -6.30 20.78 -123.98
CA ILE A 456 -5.87 21.66 -122.89
C ILE A 456 -7.07 22.06 -122.02
N SER A 457 -8.19 22.45 -122.64
CA SER A 457 -9.42 22.82 -121.93
C SER A 457 -10.04 21.63 -121.21
N GLN A 458 -10.03 20.43 -121.78
CA GLN A 458 -10.50 19.20 -121.13
C GLN A 458 -9.60 18.80 -119.97
N TYR A 459 -8.28 19.00 -120.04
CA TYR A 459 -7.41 18.75 -118.89
C TYR A 459 -7.53 19.84 -117.80
N GLN A 460 -8.06 21.02 -118.16
CA GLN A 460 -8.42 22.09 -117.23
C GLN A 460 -9.86 21.96 -116.67
N SER A 461 -10.76 21.26 -117.37
CA SER A 461 -12.18 21.09 -117.01
C SER A 461 -12.60 19.67 -116.64
N THR A 462 -11.69 18.69 -116.75
CA THR A 462 -11.80 17.45 -115.97
C THR A 462 -11.49 17.84 -114.55
N ASP A 463 -12.56 17.85 -113.79
CA ASP A 463 -12.64 18.13 -112.37
C ASP A 463 -11.36 17.71 -111.64
N MET A 464 -10.85 18.64 -110.84
CA MET A 464 -10.08 18.37 -109.64
C MET A 464 -10.95 17.57 -108.64
N GLY A 465 -11.49 16.44 -109.08
CA GLY A 465 -12.57 15.71 -108.42
C GLY A 465 -12.12 14.59 -107.49
N ASP A 466 -10.82 14.26 -107.48
CA ASP A 466 -10.22 13.43 -106.42
C ASP A 466 -9.04 14.17 -105.76
N ASN A 467 -9.26 15.46 -105.50
CA ASN A 467 -8.43 16.22 -104.59
C ASN A 467 -9.05 16.25 -103.19
N THR A 468 -9.10 15.09 -102.55
CA THR A 468 -8.96 15.02 -101.08
C THR A 468 -7.62 15.61 -100.61
N PHE A 469 -6.75 16.04 -101.53
CA PHE A 469 -5.45 16.62 -101.25
C PHE A 469 -5.34 18.14 -101.51
N LEU A 470 -5.89 18.71 -102.59
CA LEU A 470 -5.90 20.19 -102.74
C LEU A 470 -6.86 20.87 -101.77
N VAL A 471 -8.01 20.24 -101.46
CA VAL A 471 -8.84 20.67 -100.32
C VAL A 471 -8.02 20.58 -99.03
N SER A 472 -7.15 19.59 -98.85
CA SER A 472 -6.31 19.49 -97.65
C SER A 472 -5.15 20.50 -97.57
N VAL A 473 -4.80 21.18 -98.67
CA VAL A 473 -3.79 22.25 -98.70
C VAL A 473 -4.47 23.61 -98.55
N GLU A 474 -5.65 23.81 -99.15
CA GLU A 474 -6.46 25.01 -98.91
C GLU A 474 -7.10 25.02 -97.52
N GLU A 475 -7.57 23.89 -96.97
CA GLU A 475 -8.07 23.77 -95.59
C GLU A 475 -6.93 23.87 -94.55
N ARG A 476 -5.75 23.26 -94.78
CA ARG A 476 -4.60 23.43 -93.86
C ARG A 476 -4.00 24.82 -93.92
N ASN A 477 -4.10 25.50 -95.07
CA ASN A 477 -3.64 26.87 -95.19
C ASN A 477 -4.75 27.89 -94.90
N GLN A 478 -5.99 27.46 -94.67
CA GLN A 478 -7.08 28.34 -94.25
C GLN A 478 -6.78 28.91 -92.86
N GLU A 479 -6.27 28.09 -91.95
CA GLU A 479 -5.82 28.55 -90.62
C GLU A 479 -4.63 29.53 -90.73
N PHE A 480 -3.68 29.26 -91.62
CA PHE A 480 -2.58 30.18 -91.92
C PHE A 480 -3.10 31.51 -92.51
N LEU A 481 -4.03 31.46 -93.47
CA LEU A 481 -4.63 32.66 -94.07
C LEU A 481 -5.47 33.44 -93.05
N GLU A 482 -6.18 32.78 -92.15
CA GLU A 482 -6.92 33.40 -91.04
C GLU A 482 -5.96 34.10 -90.08
N ARG A 483 -4.87 33.44 -89.67
CA ARG A 483 -3.84 34.04 -88.81
C ARG A 483 -3.12 35.19 -89.50
N LEU A 484 -2.81 35.05 -90.79
CA LEU A 484 -2.18 36.07 -91.61
C LEU A 484 -3.09 37.29 -91.77
N THR A 485 -4.39 37.09 -92.05
CA THR A 485 -5.37 38.16 -92.21
C THR A 485 -5.70 38.82 -90.87
N LYS A 486 -5.70 38.06 -89.77
CA LYS A 486 -5.85 38.60 -88.40
C LYS A 486 -4.66 39.48 -87.99
N LYS A 487 -3.45 39.10 -88.39
CA LYS A 487 -2.21 39.84 -88.06
C LYS A 487 -1.96 41.01 -89.02
N HIS A 488 -2.38 40.88 -90.27
CA HIS A 488 -2.19 41.86 -91.34
C HIS A 488 -3.48 42.01 -92.16
N PRO A 489 -4.48 42.76 -91.67
CA PRO A 489 -5.80 42.86 -92.27
C PRO A 489 -5.83 43.59 -93.62
N ASP A 490 -4.84 44.42 -93.91
CA ASP A 490 -4.80 45.27 -95.11
C ASP A 490 -4.15 44.59 -96.34
N LEU A 491 -3.88 43.27 -96.28
CA LEU A 491 -3.26 42.53 -97.38
C LEU A 491 -4.22 42.32 -98.55
N THR A 492 -3.75 42.63 -99.76
CA THR A 492 -4.47 42.30 -101.00
C THR A 492 -4.45 40.80 -101.29
N ASP A 493 -5.42 40.29 -102.04
CA ASP A 493 -5.50 38.85 -102.31
C ASP A 493 -4.28 38.32 -103.09
N GLY A 494 -3.74 39.12 -104.03
CA GLY A 494 -2.50 38.79 -104.72
C GLY A 494 -1.26 38.74 -103.81
N GLN A 495 -1.30 39.39 -102.64
CA GLN A 495 -0.27 39.30 -101.60
C GLN A 495 -0.48 38.07 -100.71
N LYS A 496 -1.73 37.69 -100.42
CA LYS A 496 -2.06 36.46 -99.69
C LYS A 496 -1.65 35.22 -100.47
N ASP A 497 -1.90 35.17 -101.77
CA ASP A 497 -1.50 34.07 -102.66
C ASP A 497 0.03 33.91 -102.72
N LEU A 498 0.75 35.02 -102.78
CA LEU A 498 2.21 34.98 -102.77
C LEU A 498 2.74 34.51 -101.40
N SER A 499 2.10 34.92 -100.29
CA SER A 499 2.47 34.45 -98.95
C SER A 499 2.28 32.94 -98.79
N LEU A 500 1.19 32.39 -99.32
CA LEU A 500 0.92 30.96 -99.41
C LEU A 500 2.04 30.21 -100.14
N GLN A 501 2.39 30.68 -101.34
CA GLN A 501 3.45 30.07 -102.15
C GLN A 501 4.81 30.11 -101.44
N LEU A 502 5.07 31.16 -100.67
CA LEU A 502 6.32 31.33 -99.93
C LEU A 502 6.36 30.56 -98.60
N CYS A 503 5.22 30.35 -97.95
CA CYS A 503 5.10 29.56 -96.72
C CYS A 503 5.50 28.09 -96.98
N ILE A 504 5.12 27.56 -98.15
CA ILE A 504 5.50 26.22 -98.62
C ILE A 504 6.95 26.19 -99.16
N ASN A 505 7.73 27.25 -98.91
CA ASN A 505 9.16 27.37 -99.20
C ASN A 505 9.53 27.32 -100.70
N LEU A 506 8.62 27.68 -101.60
CA LEU A 506 8.93 27.75 -103.03
C LEU A 506 9.92 28.89 -103.32
N SER A 507 10.95 28.58 -104.10
CA SER A 507 11.92 29.57 -104.56
C SER A 507 11.31 30.52 -105.60
N THR A 508 11.89 31.70 -105.76
CA THR A 508 11.44 32.67 -106.78
C THR A 508 11.42 32.08 -108.19
N LYS A 509 12.33 31.14 -108.51
CA LYS A 509 12.35 30.46 -109.81
C LYS A 509 11.17 29.51 -109.97
N GLU A 510 10.82 28.75 -108.93
CA GLU A 510 9.69 27.82 -108.95
C GLU A 510 8.36 28.57 -109.02
N ILE A 511 8.21 29.66 -108.27
CA ILE A 511 7.02 30.52 -108.34
C ILE A 511 6.88 31.16 -109.73
N SER A 512 8.00 31.51 -110.37
CA SER A 512 8.01 32.03 -111.75
C SER A 512 7.53 30.99 -112.76
N LEU A 513 8.00 29.76 -112.59
CA LEU A 513 7.59 28.63 -113.42
C LEU A 513 6.11 28.28 -113.21
N LEU A 514 5.62 28.38 -111.97
CA LEU A 514 4.25 28.02 -111.59
C LEU A 514 3.22 29.07 -112.03
N THR A 515 3.55 30.36 -111.90
CA THR A 515 2.60 31.46 -112.18
C THR A 515 2.71 32.04 -113.59
N GLY A 516 3.71 31.60 -114.38
CA GLY A 516 3.98 32.11 -115.72
C GLY A 516 4.45 33.57 -115.75
N ARG A 517 4.77 34.17 -114.60
CA ARG A 517 5.25 35.55 -114.46
C ARG A 517 6.77 35.59 -114.44
N SER A 518 7.36 36.67 -114.94
CA SER A 518 8.82 36.83 -114.93
C SER A 518 9.38 36.79 -113.49
N PRO A 519 10.60 36.25 -113.27
CA PRO A 519 11.22 36.24 -111.94
C PRO A 519 11.35 37.65 -111.34
N LYS A 520 11.53 38.66 -112.20
CA LYS A 520 11.60 40.08 -111.80
C LYS A 520 10.27 40.56 -111.20
N THR A 521 9.14 40.20 -111.80
CA THR A 521 7.80 40.52 -111.30
C THR A 521 7.55 39.90 -109.93
N ILE A 522 7.99 38.66 -109.70
CA ILE A 522 7.82 37.98 -108.42
C ILE A 522 8.68 38.61 -107.34
N ASN A 523 9.95 38.92 -107.63
CA ASN A 523 10.80 39.65 -106.68
C ASN A 523 10.23 41.02 -106.32
N MET A 524 9.63 41.74 -107.27
CA MET A 524 8.91 42.99 -106.98
C MET A 524 7.69 42.77 -106.09
N ASN A 525 6.90 41.72 -106.34
CA ASN A 525 5.75 41.41 -105.50
C ASN A 525 6.19 40.96 -104.09
N ARG A 526 7.29 40.21 -103.96
CA ARG A 526 7.91 39.86 -102.66
C ARG A 526 8.34 41.09 -101.88
N TYR A 527 8.93 42.06 -102.57
CA TYR A 527 9.32 43.33 -101.96
C TYR A 527 8.09 44.12 -101.48
N ARG A 528 7.05 44.23 -102.31
CA ARG A 528 5.78 44.89 -101.93
C ARG A 528 5.11 44.19 -100.75
N LEU A 529 5.07 42.85 -100.77
CA LEU A 529 4.56 42.04 -99.67
C LEU A 529 5.34 42.29 -98.39
N ARG A 530 6.69 42.30 -98.45
CA ARG A 530 7.54 42.60 -97.29
C ARG A 530 7.24 43.96 -96.68
N LYS A 531 7.00 44.98 -97.52
CA LYS A 531 6.60 46.32 -97.07
C LYS A 531 5.21 46.30 -96.41
N SER A 532 4.24 45.58 -96.98
CA SER A 532 2.90 45.44 -96.39
C SER A 532 2.90 44.66 -95.08
N LEU A 533 3.87 43.77 -94.86
CA LEU A 533 4.06 43.03 -93.60
C LEU A 533 4.91 43.78 -92.56
N ASN A 534 5.38 45.00 -92.86
CA ASN A 534 6.27 45.81 -92.02
C ASN A 534 7.58 45.10 -91.60
N LEU A 535 8.14 44.26 -92.47
CA LEU A 535 9.39 43.55 -92.21
C LEU A 535 10.61 44.37 -92.63
N SER A 536 11.67 44.33 -91.83
CA SER A 536 12.95 44.98 -92.13
C SER A 536 13.71 44.23 -93.24
N SER A 537 14.70 44.88 -93.87
CA SER A 537 15.47 44.27 -94.97
C SER A 537 16.24 43.01 -94.56
N ASN A 538 16.48 42.82 -93.26
CA ASN A 538 17.30 41.73 -92.72
C ASN A 538 16.48 40.50 -92.27
N GLU A 539 15.16 40.58 -92.24
CA GLU A 539 14.30 39.46 -91.83
C GLU A 539 13.91 38.58 -93.03
N SER A 540 14.07 37.26 -92.91
CA SER A 540 13.69 36.30 -93.96
C SER A 540 12.18 36.28 -94.15
N LEU A 541 11.71 36.67 -95.35
CA LEU A 541 10.29 36.71 -95.66
C LEU A 541 9.66 35.31 -95.59
N SER A 542 10.38 34.26 -96.01
CA SER A 542 9.86 32.89 -95.97
C SER A 542 9.79 32.33 -94.55
N GLU A 543 10.80 32.62 -93.72
CA GLU A 543 10.86 32.15 -92.33
C GLU A 543 9.83 32.87 -91.45
N TYR A 544 9.59 34.16 -91.69
CA TYR A 544 8.51 34.89 -91.03
C TYR A 544 7.14 34.28 -91.34
N LEU A 545 6.87 33.97 -92.61
CA LEU A 545 5.58 33.40 -93.02
C LEU A 545 5.38 31.97 -92.51
N GLN A 546 6.45 31.17 -92.34
CA GLN A 546 6.35 29.84 -91.74
C GLN A 546 6.05 29.86 -90.24
N ASN A 547 6.28 31.00 -89.58
CA ASN A 547 6.10 31.19 -88.14
C ASN A 547 4.83 31.99 -87.77
N ILE A 548 3.94 32.26 -88.74
CA ILE A 548 2.57 32.75 -88.51
C ILE A 548 1.65 31.54 -88.34
#